data_AF-A0A7Y8EDH9-F1
#
_entry.id   AF-A0A7Y8EDH9-F1
#
_cell.length_a   1.000
_cell.length_b   1.000
_cell.length_c   1.000
_cell.angle_alpha   90.00
_cell.angle_beta   90.00
_cell.angle_gamma   90.00
#
_symmetry.space_group_name_H-M   'P 1'
#
loop_
_entity.id
_entity.type
_entity.pdbx_description
1 polymer ?
#
loop_
_entity_poly.entity_id
_entity_poly.type
_entity_poly.pdbx_seq_one_letter_code
_entity_poly.pdbx_strand_id
1 'polypeptide(L)'
;MSIYGDLKRAYALKGLTTAFEGFAGLAPNEHLPAEQYARNTQVMSRWLDHLRGNSPLDITDTLFKQMRRAQRRGDARRFNSQTVLLGLLVESNMAVDLATYSAFNRVGAARQEGS
;
A
#
# COMPACT_ATOMS: atom_id res chain seq x y z
N MET A 1 0.79 19.23 2.54
CA MET A 1 -0.35 18.31 2.33
C MET A 1 -1.42 18.59 3.37
N SER A 2 -2.69 18.37 3.03
CA SER A 2 -3.79 18.48 3.99
C SER A 2 -3.91 17.19 4.80
N ILE A 3 -4.11 17.32 6.12
CA ILE A 3 -4.38 16.22 7.06
C ILE A 3 -5.52 15.32 6.54
N TYR A 4 -6.52 15.93 5.90
CA TYR A 4 -7.64 15.20 5.31
C TYR A 4 -7.21 14.29 4.15
N GLY A 5 -6.30 14.79 3.28
CA GLY A 5 -5.74 14.02 2.17
C GLY A 5 -4.92 12.84 2.67
N ASP A 6 -4.10 13.05 3.70
CA ASP A 6 -3.30 12.00 4.31
C ASP A 6 -4.16 10.92 4.96
N LEU A 7 -5.24 11.31 5.65
CA LEU A 7 -6.18 10.38 6.25
C LEU A 7 -6.93 9.57 5.18
N LYS A 8 -7.41 10.22 4.11
CA LYS A 8 -8.10 9.56 3.00
C LYS A 8 -7.19 8.53 2.34
N ARG A 9 -5.94 8.89 2.07
CA ARG A 9 -4.94 7.98 1.48
C ARG A 9 -4.62 6.81 2.41
N ALA A 10 -4.38 7.07 3.69
CA ALA A 10 -4.12 6.02 4.66
C ALA A 10 -5.31 5.04 4.79
N TYR A 11 -6.53 5.56 4.80
CA TYR A 11 -7.74 4.76 4.83
C TYR A 11 -7.90 3.92 3.55
N ALA A 12 -7.65 4.50 2.38
CA ALA A 12 -7.70 3.80 1.11
C ALA A 12 -6.67 2.66 1.02
N LEU A 13 -5.41 2.90 1.42
CA LEU A 13 -4.37 1.86 1.45
C LEU A 13 -4.71 0.72 2.43
N LYS A 14 -5.30 1.06 3.57
CA LYS A 14 -5.76 0.05 4.54
C LYS A 14 -6.86 -0.81 3.94
N GLY A 15 -7.85 -0.19 3.29
CA GLY A 15 -8.95 -0.88 2.62
C GLY A 15 -8.47 -1.77 1.46
N LEU A 16 -7.54 -1.26 0.65
CA LEU A 16 -6.91 -2.01 -0.44
C LEU A 16 -6.16 -3.24 0.09
N THR A 17 -5.36 -3.07 1.15
CA THR A 17 -4.66 -4.19 1.81
C THR A 17 -5.64 -5.24 2.33
N THR A 18 -6.72 -4.82 2.98
CA THR A 18 -7.74 -5.76 3.48
C THR A 18 -8.46 -6.51 2.36
N ALA A 19 -8.77 -5.86 1.25
CA ALA A 19 -9.35 -6.53 0.09
C ALA A 19 -8.35 -7.52 -0.54
N PHE A 20 -7.08 -7.13 -0.63
CA PHE A 20 -5.99 -7.97 -1.15
C PHE A 20 -5.73 -9.21 -0.27
N GLU A 21 -5.77 -9.06 1.06
CA GLU A 21 -5.68 -10.16 2.02
C GLU A 21 -6.78 -11.23 1.77
N GLY A 22 -7.93 -10.83 1.23
CA GLY A 22 -9.02 -11.73 0.84
C GLY A 22 -8.66 -12.71 -0.29
N PHE A 23 -7.60 -12.42 -1.06
CA PHE A 23 -7.03 -13.34 -2.06
C PHE A 23 -5.84 -14.13 -1.49
N ALA A 24 -5.01 -13.50 -0.67
CA ALA A 24 -3.78 -14.08 -0.13
C ALA A 24 -3.98 -15.17 0.95
N GLY A 25 -5.24 -15.50 1.28
CA GLY A 25 -5.58 -16.53 2.27
C GLY A 25 -5.95 -17.89 1.68
N LEU A 26 -5.93 -18.06 0.36
CA LEU A 26 -6.32 -19.29 -0.31
C LEU A 26 -5.15 -20.29 -0.32
N ALA A 27 -5.44 -21.54 0.02
CA ALA A 27 -4.52 -22.63 -0.31
C ALA A 27 -4.34 -22.73 -1.84
N PRO A 28 -3.23 -23.32 -2.35
CA PRO A 28 -2.97 -23.43 -3.79
C PRO A 28 -4.11 -24.08 -4.60
N ASN A 29 -4.96 -24.88 -3.94
CA ASN A 29 -6.05 -25.63 -4.54
C ASN A 29 -7.43 -25.06 -4.19
N GLU A 30 -7.49 -23.99 -3.40
CA GLU A 30 -8.73 -23.29 -3.10
C GLU A 30 -8.97 -22.18 -4.10
N HIS A 31 -10.19 -22.10 -4.59
CA HIS A 31 -10.64 -21.02 -5.44
C HIS A 31 -11.71 -20.24 -4.70
N LEU A 32 -11.63 -18.92 -4.76
CA LEU A 32 -12.74 -18.09 -4.30
C LEU A 32 -13.97 -18.42 -5.16
N PRO A 33 -15.16 -18.55 -4.54
CA PRO A 33 -16.40 -18.51 -5.29
C PRO A 33 -16.42 -17.30 -6.24
N ALA A 34 -16.91 -17.48 -7.46
CA ALA A 34 -16.86 -16.45 -8.49
C ALA A 34 -17.44 -15.10 -8.03
N GLU A 35 -18.52 -15.15 -7.24
CA GLU A 35 -19.14 -13.97 -6.63
C GLU A 35 -18.22 -13.23 -5.66
N GLN A 36 -17.48 -13.98 -4.83
CA GLN A 36 -16.54 -13.41 -3.87
C GLN A 36 -15.31 -12.84 -4.58
N TYR A 37 -14.83 -13.50 -5.63
CA TYR A 37 -13.78 -12.99 -6.50
C TYR A 37 -14.20 -11.66 -7.13
N ALA A 38 -15.36 -11.61 -7.79
CA ALA A 38 -15.88 -10.40 -8.44
C ALA A 38 -16.04 -9.26 -7.43
N ARG A 39 -16.61 -9.53 -6.26
CA ARG A 39 -16.77 -8.56 -5.18
C ARG A 39 -15.42 -8.01 -4.71
N ASN A 40 -14.45 -8.87 -4.44
CA ASN A 40 -13.13 -8.44 -3.97
C ASN A 40 -12.42 -7.58 -5.02
N THR A 41 -12.50 -7.94 -6.30
CA THR A 41 -11.94 -7.15 -7.42
C THR A 41 -12.61 -5.78 -7.54
N GLN A 42 -13.93 -5.71 -7.37
CA GLN A 42 -14.66 -4.44 -7.37
C GLN A 42 -14.24 -3.54 -6.20
N VAL A 43 -14.10 -4.11 -5.00
CA VAL A 43 -13.63 -3.40 -3.81
C VAL A 43 -12.20 -2.88 -4.01
N MET A 44 -11.29 -3.72 -4.54
CA MET A 44 -9.93 -3.30 -4.87
C MET A 44 -9.92 -2.13 -5.86
N SER A 45 -10.68 -2.23 -6.95
CA SER A 45 -10.79 -1.19 -7.98
C SER A 45 -11.23 0.14 -7.36
N ARG A 46 -12.25 0.12 -6.50
CA ARG A 46 -12.72 1.30 -5.78
C ARG A 46 -11.62 1.93 -4.93
N TRP A 47 -10.85 1.14 -4.19
CA TRP A 47 -9.76 1.68 -3.38
C TRP A 47 -8.61 2.24 -4.22
N LEU A 48 -8.28 1.60 -5.35
CA LEU A 48 -7.29 2.11 -6.30
C LEU A 48 -7.72 3.47 -6.86
N ASP A 49 -8.99 3.65 -7.20
CA ASP A 49 -9.52 4.96 -7.63
C ASP A 49 -9.36 6.05 -6.57
N HIS A 50 -9.43 5.72 -5.28
CA HIS A 50 -9.20 6.69 -4.20
C HIS A 50 -7.73 7.09 -4.07
N LEU A 51 -6.81 6.26 -4.56
CA LEU A 51 -5.38 6.55 -4.59
C LEU A 51 -4.99 7.35 -5.83
N ARG A 52 -5.77 7.28 -6.92
CA ARG A 52 -5.54 8.10 -8.12
C ARG A 52 -5.51 9.59 -7.77
N GLY A 53 -4.52 10.29 -8.30
CA GLY A 53 -4.27 11.71 -8.02
C GLY A 53 -3.40 11.99 -6.80
N ASN A 54 -3.03 10.97 -6.01
CA ASN A 54 -1.95 11.12 -5.01
C ASN A 54 -0.59 10.95 -5.70
N SER A 55 0.44 11.61 -5.17
CA SER A 55 1.81 11.39 -5.62
C SER A 55 2.24 9.94 -5.31
N PRO A 56 2.95 9.27 -6.24
CA PRO A 56 3.51 7.94 -5.98
C PRO A 56 4.39 7.88 -4.73
N LEU A 57 5.11 8.97 -4.41
CA LEU A 57 5.94 9.05 -3.21
C LEU A 57 5.09 9.04 -1.93
N ASP A 58 3.92 9.70 -1.94
CA ASP A 58 3.03 9.78 -0.77
C ASP A 58 2.35 8.45 -0.50
N ILE A 59 1.97 7.75 -1.58
CA ILE A 59 1.44 6.39 -1.53
C ILE A 59 2.50 5.48 -0.90
N THR A 60 3.73 5.51 -1.41
CA THR A 60 4.83 4.70 -0.87
C THR A 60 5.13 5.01 0.59
N ASP A 61 5.27 6.29 0.97
CA ASP A 61 5.52 6.70 2.37
C ASP A 61 4.42 6.19 3.31
N THR A 62 3.16 6.37 2.90
CA THR A 62 2.00 5.96 3.69
C THR A 62 1.94 4.44 3.82
N LEU A 63 2.21 3.69 2.75
CA LEU A 63 2.27 2.24 2.79
C LEU A 63 3.40 1.76 3.70
N PHE A 64 4.60 2.36 3.63
CA PHE A 64 5.69 2.02 4.54
C PHE A 64 5.39 2.32 6.00
N LYS A 65 4.68 3.40 6.31
CA LYS A 65 4.17 3.66 7.68
C LYS A 65 3.27 2.53 8.16
N GLN A 66 2.41 1.99 7.29
CA GLN A 66 1.54 0.87 7.61
C GLN A 66 2.30 -0.45 7.75
N MET A 67 3.30 -0.71 6.88
CA MET A 67 4.17 -1.89 6.95
C MET A 67 4.96 -1.92 8.26
N ARG A 68 5.59 -0.80 8.65
CA ARG A 68 6.26 -0.67 9.96
C ARG A 68 5.32 -0.92 11.12
N ARG A 69 4.03 -0.58 10.99
CA ARG A 69 3.03 -0.86 12.03
C ARG A 69 2.65 -2.33 12.08
N ALA A 70 2.50 -3.00 10.93
CA ALA A 70 2.23 -4.43 10.85
C ALA A 70 3.39 -5.25 11.44
N GLN A 71 4.63 -4.91 11.05
CA GLN A 71 5.84 -5.53 11.57
C GLN A 71 5.97 -5.38 13.09
N ARG A 72 5.77 -4.16 13.63
CA ARG A 72 5.79 -3.92 15.09
C ARG A 72 4.72 -4.70 15.86
N ARG A 73 3.64 -5.10 15.19
CA ARG A 73 2.53 -5.87 15.77
C ARG A 73 2.70 -7.39 15.58
N GLY A 74 3.75 -7.84 14.89
CA GLY A 74 3.92 -9.23 14.53
C GLY A 74 2.89 -9.73 13.50
N ASP A 75 2.21 -8.84 12.78
CA ASP A 75 1.21 -9.21 11.78
C ASP A 75 1.89 -9.56 10.45
N ALA A 76 2.47 -10.76 10.40
CA ALA A 76 3.23 -11.25 9.27
C ALA A 76 2.39 -11.35 7.99
N ARG A 77 1.11 -11.77 8.11
CA ARG A 77 0.19 -11.87 6.98
C ARG A 77 -0.04 -10.51 6.33
N ARG A 78 -0.34 -9.49 7.14
CA ARG A 78 -0.54 -8.13 6.65
C ARG A 78 0.74 -7.55 6.07
N PHE A 79 1.88 -7.75 6.74
CA PHE A 79 3.17 -7.28 6.25
C PHE A 79 3.50 -7.88 4.88
N ASN A 80 3.34 -9.19 4.71
CA ASN A 80 3.58 -9.88 3.43
C ASN A 80 2.61 -9.38 2.34
N SER A 81 1.32 -9.22 2.68
CA SER A 81 0.32 -8.67 1.77
C SER A 81 0.69 -7.26 1.30
N GLN A 82 1.19 -6.42 2.21
CA GLN A 82 1.63 -5.06 1.89
C GLN A 82 2.91 -5.04 1.04
N THR A 83 3.84 -5.99 1.24
CA THR A 83 5.03 -6.13 0.39
C THR A 83 4.65 -6.50 -1.04
N VAL A 84 3.76 -7.47 -1.23
CA VAL A 84 3.27 -7.84 -2.57
C VAL A 84 2.51 -6.69 -3.20
N LEU A 85 1.63 -6.03 -2.44
CA LEU A 85 0.87 -4.89 -2.90
C LEU A 85 1.77 -3.73 -3.33
N LEU A 86 2.88 -3.47 -2.62
CA LEU A 86 3.86 -2.48 -3.02
C LEU A 86 4.45 -2.80 -4.40
N GLY A 87 4.84 -4.05 -4.65
CA GLY A 87 5.34 -4.49 -5.96
C GLY A 87 4.34 -4.20 -7.08
N LEU A 88 3.08 -4.60 -6.89
CA LEU A 88 2.01 -4.36 -7.87
C LEU A 88 1.74 -2.88 -8.13
N LEU A 89 1.78 -2.05 -7.08
CA LEU A 89 1.60 -0.60 -7.21
C LEU A 89 2.78 0.05 -7.93
N VAL A 90 4.01 -0.44 -7.74
CA VAL A 90 5.20 0.02 -8.47
C VAL A 90 5.09 -0.37 -9.95
N GLU A 91 4.75 -1.61 -10.25
CA GLU A 91 4.51 -2.08 -11.63
C GLU A 91 3.41 -1.27 -12.34
N SER A 92 2.41 -0.81 -11.59
CA SER A 92 1.32 0.03 -12.09
C SER A 92 1.63 1.53 -12.10
N ASN A 93 2.87 1.95 -11.80
CA ASN A 93 3.29 3.35 -11.70
C ASN A 93 2.50 4.19 -10.69
N MET A 94 1.90 3.55 -9.68
CA MET A 94 1.15 4.19 -8.58
C MET A 94 2.00 4.38 -7.32
N ALA A 95 3.12 3.70 -7.21
CA ALA A 95 4.07 3.80 -6.11
C ALA A 95 5.50 3.86 -6.67
N VAL A 96 6.44 4.35 -5.87
CA VAL A 96 7.88 4.27 -6.19
C VAL A 96 8.52 3.08 -5.50
N ASP A 97 9.55 2.51 -6.13
CA ASP A 97 10.35 1.43 -5.58
C ASP A 97 11.18 1.88 -4.35
N LEU A 98 11.74 0.90 -3.64
CA LEU A 98 12.50 1.16 -2.41
C LEU A 98 13.77 1.99 -2.65
N ALA A 99 14.46 1.83 -3.77
CA ALA A 99 15.67 2.58 -4.08
C ALA A 99 15.34 4.05 -4.33
N THR A 100 14.33 4.31 -5.16
CA THR A 100 13.80 5.65 -5.42
C THR A 100 13.33 6.32 -4.13
N TYR A 101 12.52 5.62 -3.32
CA TYR A 101 12.07 6.13 -2.02
C TYR A 101 13.22 6.45 -1.07
N SER A 102 14.23 5.58 -1.00
CA SER A 102 15.39 5.77 -0.11
C SER A 102 16.23 6.98 -0.52
N ALA A 103 16.39 7.22 -1.82
CA ALA A 103 17.08 8.40 -2.34
C ALA A 103 16.39 9.70 -1.91
N PHE A 104 15.05 9.76 -1.99
CA PHE A 104 14.28 10.92 -1.52
C PHE A 104 14.48 11.19 -0.02
N ASN A 105 14.48 10.16 0.82
CA ASN A 105 14.70 10.33 2.26
C ASN A 105 16.10 10.82 2.61
N ARG A 106 17.13 10.34 1.89
CA ARG A 106 18.51 10.83 2.09
C ARG A 106 18.64 12.31 1.74
N VAL A 107 18.03 12.74 0.63
CA VAL A 107 18.01 14.17 0.24
C VAL A 107 17.26 15.02 1.27
N GLY A 108 16.18 14.49 1.85
CA GLY A 108 15.46 15.14 2.95
C GLY A 108 16.29 15.29 4.22
N ALA A 109 17.03 14.26 4.62
CA ALA A 109 17.90 14.27 5.80
C ALA A 109 19.09 15.24 5.65
N ALA A 110 19.76 15.23 4.50
CA ALA A 110 20.90 16.13 4.23
C ALA A 110 20.52 17.62 4.28
N ARG A 111 19.25 17.96 4.03
CA ARG A 111 18.75 19.34 4.15
C ARG A 111 18.44 19.77 5.58
N GLN A 112 18.23 18.82 6.51
CA GLN A 112 17.98 19.11 7.92
C GLN A 112 19.28 19.22 8.73
N GLU A 113 20.36 18.57 8.29
CA GLU A 113 21.68 18.63 8.94
C GLU A 113 22.49 19.89 8.60
N GLY A 114 22.05 20.66 7.60
CA GLY A 114 22.71 21.89 7.13
C GLY A 114 22.03 23.20 7.55
N SER A 115 21.10 23.17 8.51
CA SER A 115 20.41 24.34 9.06
C SER A 115 20.69 24.50 10.55
#